data_AF-A0A7V2T825-F1
#
_entry.id   AF-A0A7V2T825-F1
#
_cell.length_a   1.000
_cell.length_b   1.000
_cell.length_c   1.000
_cell.angle_alpha   90.00
_cell.angle_beta   90.00
_cell.angle_gamma   90.00
#
_symmetry.space_group_name_H-M   'P 1'
#
loop_
_entity.id
_entity.type
_entity.pdbx_description
1 polymer ?
#
loop_
_entity_poly.entity_id
_entity_poly.type
_entity_poly.pdbx_seq_one_letter_code
_entity_poly.pdbx_strand_id
1 'polypeptide(L)'
;MSSDDFTAKIEIARIERGTRRTGERVWFVTFHLVDETVFEEPVTLTVWIDAALPLDKLVTEAWKKAKRTFRELDRYALHESRLTIGP
;
A
#
# COMPACT_ATOMS: atom_id res chain seq x y z
N MET A 1 -27.53 2.11 15.42
CA MET A 1 -26.53 1.67 14.42
C MET A 1 -25.42 2.71 14.45
N SER A 2 -24.29 2.38 15.08
CA SER A 2 -23.08 3.23 15.04
C SER A 2 -22.37 2.88 13.73
N SER A 3 -22.16 3.87 12.87
CA SER A 3 -21.22 3.77 11.76
C SER A 3 -19.86 4.05 12.39
N ASP A 4 -19.17 3.00 12.86
CA ASP A 4 -17.80 3.16 13.30
C ASP A 4 -16.98 3.51 12.05
N ASP A 5 -16.52 4.76 12.00
CA ASP A 5 -15.69 5.27 10.92
C ASP A 5 -14.32 4.58 11.00
N PHE A 6 -14.19 3.48 10.26
CA PHE A 6 -12.91 2.82 10.03
C PHE A 6 -11.91 3.84 9.47
N THR A 7 -10.87 4.14 10.26
CA THR A 7 -9.79 5.06 9.90
C THR A 7 -8.50 4.26 9.79
N ALA A 8 -8.16 3.83 8.57
CA ALA A 8 -6.85 3.24 8.33
C ALA A 8 -5.87 4.24 7.73
N LYS A 9 -4.61 4.08 8.16
CA LYS A 9 -3.47 4.81 7.65
C LYS A 9 -2.63 3.89 6.78
N ILE A 10 -2.21 4.39 5.63
CA ILE A 10 -1.20 3.73 4.81
C ILE A 10 0.16 4.28 5.22
N GLU A 11 1.13 3.41 5.45
CA GLU A 11 2.50 3.79 5.81
C GLU A 11 3.52 3.07 4.94
N ILE A 12 4.63 3.73 4.60
CA ILE A 12 5.77 3.04 3.98
C ILE A 12 6.55 2.35 5.08
N ALA A 13 6.51 1.02 5.09
CA ALA A 13 7.23 0.20 6.05
C ALA A 13 8.69 0.00 5.63
N ARG A 14 8.94 -0.15 4.31
CA ARG A 14 10.27 -0.48 3.80
C ARG A 14 10.46 -0.03 2.37
N ILE A 15 11.68 0.42 2.04
CA ILE A 15 12.13 0.67 0.67
C ILE A 15 13.44 -0.08 0.47
N GLU A 16 13.49 -0.94 -0.55
CA GLU A 16 14.66 -1.76 -0.86
C GLU A 16 14.97 -1.76 -2.34
N ARG A 17 16.23 -1.99 -2.68
CA ARG A 17 16.64 -2.29 -4.06
C ARG A 17 16.79 -3.79 -4.25
N GLY A 18 16.49 -4.25 -5.45
CA GLY A 18 17.01 -5.53 -5.92
C GLY A 18 16.72 -5.75 -7.39
N THR A 19 16.56 -7.01 -7.76
CA THR A 19 16.56 -7.41 -9.17
C THR A 19 15.43 -8.40 -9.42
N ARG A 20 14.64 -8.16 -10.48
CA ARG A 20 13.64 -9.14 -10.94
C ARG A 20 14.32 -10.37 -11.50
N ARG A 21 13.57 -11.48 -11.63
CA ARG A 21 14.05 -12.69 -12.31
C ARG A 21 14.48 -12.45 -13.76
N THR A 22 13.98 -11.38 -14.39
CA THR A 22 14.37 -10.91 -15.73
C THR A 22 15.73 -10.20 -15.78
N GLY A 23 16.36 -9.93 -14.63
CA GLY A 23 17.59 -9.13 -14.53
C GLY A 23 17.36 -7.62 -14.41
N GLU A 24 16.10 -7.15 -14.50
CA GLU A 24 15.77 -5.74 -14.33
C GLU A 24 16.00 -5.28 -12.90
N ARG A 25 16.71 -4.15 -12.74
CA ARG A 25 16.87 -3.49 -11.45
C ARG A 25 15.55 -2.82 -11.05
N VAL A 26 15.13 -3.05 -9.81
CA VAL A 26 13.87 -2.54 -9.28
C VAL A 26 14.01 -2.04 -7.85
N TRP A 27 13.08 -1.18 -7.47
CA TRP A 27 12.76 -0.86 -6.09
C TRP A 27 11.56 -1.66 -5.61
N PHE A 28 11.66 -2.21 -4.41
CA PHE A 28 10.58 -2.80 -3.65
C PHE A 28 10.15 -1.77 -2.61
N VAL A 29 8.90 -1.31 -2.67
CA VAL A 29 8.34 -0.43 -1.66
C VAL A 29 7.21 -1.19 -0.98
N THR A 30 7.38 -1.44 0.31
CA THR A 30 6.40 -2.15 1.14
C THR A 30 5.58 -1.13 1.92
N PHE A 31 4.28 -1.26 1.81
CA PHE A 31 3.28 -0.46 2.50
C PHE A 31 2.56 -1.33 3.52
N HIS A 32 2.25 -0.74 4.67
CA HIS A 32 1.31 -1.30 5.63
C HIS A 32 0.03 -0.47 5.61
N LEU A 33 -1.11 -1.14 5.62
CA LEU A 33 -2.39 -0.55 5.98
C LEU A 33 -2.61 -0.88 7.46
N VAL A 34 -2.52 0.14 8.30
CA VAL A 34 -2.66 0.04 9.75
C VAL A 34 -4.03 0.58 10.12
N ASP A 35 -4.85 -0.26 10.76
CA ASP A 35 -6.04 0.20 11.46
C ASP A 35 -5.65 0.60 12.88
N GLU A 36 -5.84 1.86 13.24
CA GLU A 36 -5.51 2.36 14.58
C GLU A 36 -6.54 1.94 15.64
N THR A 37 -7.68 1.39 15.21
CA THR A 37 -8.81 1.02 16.08
C THR A 37 -8.82 -0.47 16.45
N VAL A 38 -8.15 -1.31 15.66
CA VAL A 38 -8.11 -2.78 15.85
C VAL A 38 -6.67 -3.23 16.01
N PHE A 39 -6.37 -3.96 17.11
CA PHE A 39 -5.06 -4.59 17.35
C PHE A 39 -4.86 -5.86 16.48
N GLU A 40 -5.05 -5.73 15.17
CA GLU A 40 -4.82 -6.79 14.18
C GLU A 40 -3.48 -6.61 13.45
N GLU A 41 -3.00 -7.69 12.84
CA GLU A 41 -1.79 -7.63 12.01
C GLU A 41 -2.03 -6.74 10.78
N PRO A 42 -1.10 -5.80 10.46
CA PRO A 42 -1.30 -4.87 9.37
C PRO A 42 -1.31 -5.56 8.01
N VAL A 43 -2.21 -5.14 7.12
CA VAL A 43 -2.24 -5.64 5.75
C VAL A 43 -1.05 -5.10 5.00
N THR A 44 -0.20 -6.01 4.51
CA THR A 44 1.07 -5.66 3.85
C THR A 44 0.93 -5.71 2.34
N LEU A 45 1.38 -4.65 1.65
CA LEU A 45 1.42 -4.55 0.19
C LEU A 45 2.82 -4.18 -0.28
N THR A 46 3.45 -5.02 -1.10
CA THR A 46 4.73 -4.68 -1.74
C THR A 46 4.52 -4.33 -3.20
N VAL A 47 4.89 -3.12 -3.60
CA VAL A 47 4.86 -2.66 -5.00
C VAL A 47 6.25 -2.64 -5.59
N TRP A 48 6.35 -2.95 -6.89
CA TRP A 48 7.60 -2.97 -7.63
C TRP A 48 7.66 -1.79 -8.59
N ILE A 49 8.75 -1.02 -8.51
CA ILE A 49 8.99 0.16 -9.31
C ILE A 49 10.33 0.00 -10.04
N ASP A 50 10.42 0.46 -11.28
CA ASP A 50 11.66 0.44 -12.05
C ASP A 50 12.75 1.26 -11.33
N ALA A 51 13.97 0.72 -11.23
CA ALA A 51 15.10 1.41 -10.59
C ALA A 51 15.64 2.60 -11.40
N ALA A 52 15.27 2.73 -12.67
CA ALA A 52 15.60 3.91 -13.48
C ALA A 52 14.85 5.17 -13.04
N LEU A 53 13.81 5.04 -12.21
CA LEU A 53 13.08 6.20 -11.68
C LEU A 53 13.91 6.94 -10.61
N PRO A 54 13.98 8.29 -10.71
CA PRO A 54 14.51 9.14 -9.64
C PRO A 54 13.80 8.89 -8.31
N LEU A 55 14.51 9.04 -7.18
CA LEU A 55 13.99 8.74 -5.84
C LEU A 55 12.75 9.58 -5.47
N ASP A 56 12.74 10.86 -5.89
CA ASP A 56 11.59 11.76 -5.72
C ASP A 56 10.34 11.25 -6.45
N LYS A 57 10.52 10.59 -7.60
CA LYS A 57 9.42 9.98 -8.36
C LYS A 57 9.09 8.58 -7.89
N LEU A 58 10.04 7.85 -7.31
CA LEU A 58 9.84 6.51 -6.76
C LEU A 58 8.71 6.51 -5.73
N VAL A 59 8.81 7.40 -4.74
CA VAL A 59 7.85 7.49 -3.64
C VAL A 59 6.46 7.84 -4.19
N THR A 60 6.38 8.83 -5.08
CA THR A 60 5.10 9.22 -5.71
C THR A 60 4.47 8.09 -6.52
N GLU A 61 5.23 7.38 -7.36
CA GLU A 61 4.71 6.29 -8.18
C GLU A 61 4.34 5.06 -7.33
N ALA A 62 5.14 4.76 -6.29
CA ALA A 62 4.82 3.72 -5.33
C ALA A 62 3.50 4.02 -4.61
N TRP A 63 3.31 5.26 -4.14
CA TRP A 63 2.07 5.71 -3.51
C TRP A 63 0.84 5.62 -4.42
N LYS A 64 0.97 6.03 -5.69
CA LYS A 64 -0.12 5.91 -6.67
C LYS A 64 -0.54 4.45 -6.86
N LYS A 65 0.43 3.54 -6.99
CA LYS A 65 0.15 2.10 -7.13
C LYS A 65 -0.47 1.54 -5.86
N ALA A 66 0.10 1.85 -4.69
CA ALA A 66 -0.40 1.37 -3.41
C ALA A 66 -1.85 1.80 -3.17
N LYS A 67 -2.18 3.09 -3.32
CA LYS A 67 -3.55 3.61 -3.16
C LYS A 67 -4.53 2.95 -4.13
N ARG A 68 -4.13 2.70 -5.39
CA ARG A 68 -4.98 1.99 -6.36
C ARG A 68 -5.24 0.56 -5.91
N THR A 69 -4.20 -0.19 -5.55
CA THR A 69 -4.33 -1.58 -5.12
C THR A 69 -5.15 -1.70 -3.84
N PHE A 70 -4.93 -0.84 -2.84
CA PHE A 70 -5.76 -0.82 -1.64
C PHE A 70 -7.22 -0.45 -1.94
N ARG A 71 -7.47 0.47 -2.88
CA ARG A 71 -8.85 0.79 -3.32
C ARG A 71 -9.52 -0.36 -4.08
N GLU A 72 -8.74 -1.16 -4.81
CA GLU A 72 -9.25 -2.37 -5.45
C GLU A 72 -9.51 -3.46 -4.42
N LEU A 73 -8.61 -3.66 -3.45
CA LEU A 73 -8.84 -4.52 -2.29
C LEU A 73 -10.07 -4.08 -1.51
N ASP A 74 -10.27 -2.79 -1.29
CA ASP A 74 -11.49 -2.22 -0.73
C ASP A 74 -12.72 -2.66 -1.55
N ARG A 75 -12.70 -2.47 -2.86
CA ARG A 75 -13.81 -2.91 -3.73
C ARG A 75 -14.08 -4.43 -3.67
N TYR A 76 -13.05 -5.26 -3.51
CA TYR A 76 -13.19 -6.73 -3.59
C TYR A 76 -13.31 -7.42 -2.22
N ALA A 77 -12.79 -6.84 -1.14
CA ALA A 77 -12.83 -7.38 0.22
C ALA A 77 -14.04 -6.88 1.03
N LEU A 78 -14.75 -5.86 0.55
CA LEU A 78 -15.71 -5.10 1.36
C LEU A 78 -17.12 -5.09 0.79
N HIS A 79 -17.54 -6.24 0.24
CA HIS A 79 -18.97 -6.51 0.29
C HIS A 79 -19.45 -6.80 1.74
N GLU A 80 -18.52 -6.97 2.70
CA GLU A 80 -18.85 -7.28 4.10
C GLU A 80 -18.44 -6.26 5.19
N SER A 81 -17.46 -5.34 4.99
CA SER A 81 -17.09 -4.31 6.00
C SER A 81 -16.51 -3.05 5.35
N ARG A 82 -16.89 -1.82 5.71
CA ARG A 82 -16.43 -0.58 5.03
C ARG A 82 -15.02 -0.16 5.43
N LEU A 83 -14.14 0.10 4.46
CA LEU A 83 -12.79 0.63 4.64
C LEU A 83 -12.75 2.03 4.02
N THR A 84 -12.46 3.06 4.80
CA THR A 84 -12.29 4.42 4.26
C THR A 84 -10.81 4.74 4.19
N ILE A 85 -10.24 4.76 2.98
CA ILE A 85 -8.84 5.19 2.77
C ILE A 85 -8.82 6.72 2.72
N GLY A 86 -8.43 7.35 3.83
CA GLY A 86 -8.22 8.80 3.91
C GLY A 86 -7.08 9.30 3.01
N PRO A 87 -6.96 10.63 2.82
CA PRO A 87 -5.88 11.24 2.03
C PRO A 87 -4.46 10.87 2.51
#